data_AF-A0A354I4E7-F1
#
_entry.id   AF-A0A354I4E7-F1
#
_cell.length_a   1.000
_cell.length_b   1.000
_cell.length_c   1.000
_cell.angle_alpha   90.00
_cell.angle_beta   90.00
_cell.angle_gamma   90.00
#
_symmetry.space_group_name_H-M   'P 1'
#
loop_
_entity.id
_entity.type
_entity.pdbx_description
1 polymer ?
#
loop_
_entity_poly.entity_id
_entity_poly.type
_entity_poly.pdbx_seq_one_letter_code
_entity_poly.pdbx_strand_id
1 'polypeptide(L)'
;MENNLKEWIYKLIHSGKFTEASDYIQSHIKEHQNEEYFVLFFILFRIREEELSAKNPDLFSSPLGHEPNILLEHYTQIKLCLRRFEYQMPEEYLQEAIDYFITYHVSPQALYRIAQFACIDTKTAFYELAKMYELNDQKEYAAIFYQTSK
;
A
#
# COMPACT_ATOMS: atom_id res chain seq x y z
N MET A 1 25.30 -13.28 -8.49
CA MET A 1 25.06 -13.10 -7.05
C MET A 1 23.69 -12.50 -6.75
N GLU A 2 23.08 -11.75 -7.68
CA GLU A 2 21.72 -11.18 -7.55
C GLU A 2 20.61 -12.21 -7.22
N ASN A 3 20.64 -13.43 -7.79
CA ASN A 3 19.61 -14.44 -7.54
C ASN A 3 19.46 -14.82 -6.06
N ASN A 4 20.53 -14.76 -5.25
CA ASN A 4 20.48 -15.21 -3.86
C ASN A 4 19.74 -14.21 -2.94
N LEU A 5 19.85 -12.90 -3.21
CA LEU A 5 19.21 -11.86 -2.39
C LEU A 5 17.68 -11.87 -2.53
N LYS A 6 17.21 -11.87 -3.79
CA LYS A 6 15.78 -11.94 -4.08
C LYS A 6 15.16 -13.21 -3.52
N GLU A 7 15.79 -14.37 -3.77
CA GLU A 7 15.34 -15.66 -3.24
C GLU A 7 15.30 -15.67 -1.70
N TRP A 8 16.27 -15.05 -1.04
CA TRP A 8 16.31 -14.96 0.42
C TRP A 8 15.15 -14.13 0.99
N ILE A 9 14.92 -12.93 0.46
CA ILE A 9 13.80 -12.07 0.87
C ILE A 9 12.47 -12.81 0.65
N TYR A 10 12.32 -13.45 -0.51
CA TYR A 10 11.11 -14.17 -0.86
C TYR A 10 10.87 -15.33 0.10
N LYS A 11 11.91 -16.08 0.44
CA LYS A 11 11.85 -17.18 1.41
C LYS A 11 11.44 -16.69 2.80
N LEU A 12 11.98 -15.56 3.27
CA LEU A 12 11.63 -15.00 4.56
C LEU A 12 10.15 -14.58 4.60
N ILE A 13 9.69 -13.87 3.57
CA ILE A 13 8.29 -13.44 3.43
C ILE A 13 7.35 -14.66 3.38
N HIS A 14 7.64 -15.63 2.53
CA HIS A 14 6.86 -16.88 2.42
C HIS A 14 6.79 -17.65 3.74
N SER A 15 7.84 -17.58 4.55
CA SER A 15 7.89 -18.22 5.88
C SER A 15 7.24 -17.38 6.99
N GLY A 16 6.60 -16.25 6.66
CA GLY A 16 6.03 -15.32 7.64
C GLY A 16 7.06 -14.57 8.50
N LYS A 17 8.35 -14.63 8.16
CA LYS A 17 9.46 -14.01 8.90
C LYS A 17 9.62 -12.54 8.53
N PHE A 18 8.55 -11.76 8.69
CA PHE A 18 8.48 -10.38 8.21
C PHE A 18 9.46 -9.43 8.89
N THR A 19 9.74 -9.62 10.19
CA THR A 19 10.75 -8.82 10.90
C THR A 19 12.14 -9.05 10.33
N GLU A 20 12.54 -10.31 10.15
CA GLU A 20 13.83 -10.66 9.55
C GLU A 20 13.96 -10.12 8.12
N ALA A 21 12.88 -10.18 7.33
CA ALA A 21 12.86 -9.62 5.99
C ALA A 21 12.99 -8.08 5.99
N SER A 22 12.30 -7.39 6.91
CA SER A 22 12.40 -5.93 7.06
C SER A 22 13.84 -5.52 7.43
N ASP A 23 14.41 -6.13 8.46
CA ASP A 23 15.77 -5.83 8.94
C ASP A 23 16.81 -6.05 7.83
N TYR A 24 16.66 -7.13 7.07
CA TYR A 24 17.52 -7.44 5.94
C TYR A 24 17.43 -6.36 4.85
N ILE A 25 16.21 -5.95 4.47
CA ILE A 25 15.99 -4.94 3.44
C ILE A 25 16.49 -3.56 3.89
N GLN A 26 16.22 -3.16 5.13
CA GLN A 26 16.71 -1.90 5.68
C GLN A 26 18.24 -1.83 5.68
N SER A 27 18.91 -2.94 5.95
CA SER A 27 20.38 -2.99 6.00
C SER A 27 21.04 -2.84 4.64
N HIS A 28 20.37 -3.25 3.55
CA HIS A 28 20.98 -3.28 2.20
C HIS A 28 20.33 -2.31 1.19
N ILE A 29 19.30 -1.54 1.56
CA ILE A 29 18.60 -0.63 0.62
C ILE A 29 19.53 0.35 -0.09
N LYS A 30 20.61 0.80 0.54
CA LYS A 30 21.58 1.74 -0.09
C LYS A 30 22.30 1.13 -1.29
N GLU A 31 22.49 -0.18 -1.30
CA GLU A 31 23.22 -0.91 -2.33
C GLU A 31 22.31 -1.36 -3.48
N HIS A 32 21.00 -1.47 -3.22
CA HIS A 32 20.01 -2.03 -4.13
C HIS A 32 18.91 -1.04 -4.55
N GLN A 33 19.20 0.27 -4.56
CA GLN A 33 18.22 1.30 -4.95
C GLN A 33 17.80 1.25 -6.43
N ASN A 34 18.61 0.62 -7.27
CA ASN A 34 18.33 0.37 -8.68
C ASN A 34 17.48 -0.89 -8.91
N GLU A 35 17.24 -1.71 -7.88
CA GLU A 35 16.44 -2.92 -7.96
C GLU A 35 15.00 -2.63 -7.52
N GLU A 36 14.09 -2.54 -8.49
CA GLU A 36 12.70 -2.14 -8.25
C GLU A 36 12.02 -2.97 -7.14
N TYR A 37 12.13 -4.30 -7.20
CA TYR A 37 11.51 -5.17 -6.19
C TYR A 37 12.03 -4.87 -4.77
N PHE A 38 13.31 -4.51 -4.64
CA PHE A 38 13.96 -4.24 -3.37
C PHE A 38 13.43 -2.93 -2.77
N VAL A 39 13.33 -1.89 -3.61
CA VAL A 39 12.73 -0.60 -3.24
C VAL A 39 11.25 -0.77 -2.88
N LEU A 40 10.50 -1.56 -3.63
CA LEU A 40 9.09 -1.83 -3.36
C LEU A 40 8.90 -2.56 -2.02
N PHE A 41 9.69 -3.60 -1.73
CA PHE A 41 9.60 -4.25 -0.43
C PHE A 41 10.04 -3.33 0.71
N PHE A 42 11.04 -2.48 0.51
CA PHE A 42 11.39 -1.46 1.49
C PHE A 42 10.19 -0.56 1.82
N ILE A 43 9.49 -0.06 0.80
CA ILE A 43 8.27 0.74 0.99
C ILE A 43 7.18 -0.06 1.72
N LEU A 44 6.93 -1.30 1.28
CA LEU A 44 5.91 -2.19 1.86
C LEU A 44 6.16 -2.47 3.35
N PHE A 45 7.40 -2.76 3.75
CA PHE A 45 7.72 -2.97 5.17
C PHE A 45 7.58 -1.70 6.00
N ARG A 46 7.92 -0.53 5.44
CA ARG A 46 7.70 0.75 6.13
C ARG A 46 6.21 1.03 6.35
N ILE A 47 5.36 0.75 5.35
CA ILE A 47 3.90 0.84 5.49
C ILE A 47 3.42 -0.10 6.59
N ARG A 48 3.84 -1.37 6.55
CA ARG A 48 3.49 -2.37 7.55
C ARG A 48 3.87 -1.97 8.97
N GLU A 49 5.08 -1.44 9.17
CA GLU A 49 5.53 -0.94 10.47
C GLU A 49 4.61 0.16 11.03
N GLU A 50 4.17 1.07 10.17
CA GLU A 50 3.26 2.14 10.55
C GLU A 50 1.85 1.61 10.84
N GLU A 51 1.35 0.67 10.04
CA GLU A 51 0.05 0.01 10.27
C GLU A 51 0.04 -0.70 11.63
N LEU A 52 1.07 -1.49 11.92
CA LEU A 52 1.22 -2.19 13.20
C LEU A 52 1.32 -1.21 14.37
N SER A 53 2.06 -0.11 14.20
CA SER A 53 2.19 0.94 15.23
C SER A 53 0.85 1.64 15.51
N ALA A 54 0.02 1.81 14.46
CA ALA A 54 -1.32 2.38 14.55
C ALA A 54 -2.39 1.36 14.99
N LYS A 55 -2.03 0.08 15.19
CA LYS A 55 -2.96 -1.04 15.45
C LYS A 55 -4.00 -1.26 14.34
N ASN A 56 -3.64 -0.91 13.11
CA ASN A 56 -4.44 -1.22 11.93
C ASN A 56 -4.10 -2.62 11.42
N PRO A 57 -5.02 -3.28 10.69
CA PRO A 57 -4.67 -4.44 9.88
C PRO A 57 -3.51 -4.07 8.95
N ASP A 58 -2.48 -4.93 8.91
CA ASP A 58 -1.34 -4.68 8.04
C ASP A 58 -1.56 -5.22 6.64
N LEU A 59 -0.95 -4.59 5.64
CA LEU A 59 -1.14 -4.93 4.23
C LEU A 59 -0.81 -6.40 3.90
N PHE A 60 0.05 -7.05 4.69
CA PHE A 60 0.45 -8.45 4.48
C PHE A 60 -0.60 -9.43 5.04
N SER A 61 -1.58 -8.93 5.79
CA SER A 61 -2.73 -9.69 6.30
C SER A 61 -3.93 -9.73 5.32
N SER A 62 -3.78 -9.15 4.13
CA SER A 62 -4.78 -9.19 3.06
C SER A 62 -5.22 -10.62 2.74
N PRO A 63 -6.51 -10.86 2.41
CA PRO A 63 -6.99 -12.19 2.03
C PRO A 63 -6.37 -12.72 0.72
N LEU A 64 -5.64 -11.89 -0.04
CA LEU A 64 -4.83 -12.35 -1.18
C LEU A 64 -3.64 -13.23 -0.75
N GLY A 65 -3.23 -13.15 0.52
CA GLY A 65 -2.05 -13.79 1.04
C GLY A 65 -0.80 -12.91 0.97
N HIS A 66 0.31 -13.45 1.47
CA HIS A 66 1.57 -12.73 1.64
C HIS A 66 2.68 -13.24 0.71
N GLU A 67 2.36 -13.96 -0.36
CA GLU A 67 3.37 -14.34 -1.33
C GLU A 67 4.03 -13.08 -1.92
N PRO A 68 5.37 -13.04 -2.07
CA PRO A 68 6.09 -11.86 -2.52
C PRO A 68 5.52 -11.22 -3.80
N ASN A 69 5.24 -12.02 -4.82
CA ASN A 69 4.68 -11.51 -6.07
C ASN A 69 3.26 -10.97 -5.88
N ILE A 70 2.44 -11.62 -5.05
CA ILE A 70 1.08 -11.17 -4.71
C ILE A 70 1.14 -9.82 -3.99
N LEU A 71 2.07 -9.63 -3.06
CA LEU A 71 2.25 -8.35 -2.36
C LEU A 71 2.64 -7.21 -3.32
N LEU A 72 3.53 -7.48 -4.27
CA LEU A 72 3.95 -6.49 -5.28
C LEU A 72 2.82 -6.15 -6.25
N GLU A 73 2.04 -7.15 -6.68
CA GLU A 73 0.84 -6.97 -7.51
C GLU A 73 -0.23 -6.19 -6.75
N HIS A 74 -0.47 -6.52 -5.48
CA HIS A 74 -1.42 -5.84 -4.62
C HIS A 74 -1.05 -4.36 -4.45
N TYR A 75 0.23 -4.05 -4.16
CA TYR A 75 0.73 -2.69 -4.11
C TYR A 75 0.51 -1.93 -5.42
N THR A 76 0.82 -2.58 -6.55
CA THR A 76 0.65 -1.98 -7.88
C THR A 76 -0.81 -1.66 -8.16
N GLN A 77 -1.71 -2.58 -7.80
CA GLN A 77 -3.14 -2.39 -7.97
C GLN A 77 -3.68 -1.25 -7.09
N ILE A 78 -3.24 -1.16 -5.84
CA ILE A 78 -3.62 -0.05 -4.94
C ILE A 78 -3.17 1.29 -5.54
N LYS A 79 -1.92 1.36 -6.02
CA LYS A 79 -1.37 2.55 -6.70
C LYS A 79 -2.21 2.95 -7.91
N LEU A 80 -2.61 1.99 -8.75
CA LEU A 80 -3.45 2.27 -9.93
C LEU A 80 -4.83 2.76 -9.53
N CYS A 81 -5.45 2.14 -8.53
CA CYS A 81 -6.74 2.57 -7.96
C CYS A 81 -6.66 3.99 -7.40
N LEU A 82 -5.62 4.33 -6.62
CA LEU A 82 -5.44 5.66 -6.04
C LEU A 82 -5.31 6.76 -7.11
N ARG A 83 -4.62 6.50 -8.23
CA ARG A 83 -4.50 7.47 -9.32
C ARG A 83 -5.84 7.77 -10.01
N ARG A 84 -6.84 6.90 -9.91
CA ARG A 84 -8.19 7.18 -10.47
C ARG A 84 -8.85 8.38 -9.78
N PHE A 85 -8.62 8.55 -8.47
CA PHE A 85 -9.14 9.66 -7.68
C PHE A 85 -8.46 10.99 -8.04
N GLU A 86 -7.17 10.96 -8.41
CA GLU A 86 -6.45 12.13 -8.91
C GLU A 86 -7.02 12.63 -10.24
N TYR A 87 -7.32 11.72 -11.16
CA TYR A 87 -7.82 12.07 -12.50
C TYR A 87 -9.33 12.25 -12.58
N GLN A 88 -10.05 12.21 -11.44
CA GLN A 88 -11.50 12.35 -11.38
C GLN A 88 -12.21 11.44 -12.40
N MET A 89 -11.80 10.17 -12.42
CA MET A 89 -12.42 9.16 -13.26
C MET A 89 -13.93 9.06 -12.99
N PRO A 90 -14.73 8.55 -13.94
CA PRO A 90 -16.14 8.28 -13.70
C PRO A 90 -16.39 7.50 -12.40
N GLU A 91 -17.48 7.82 -11.71
CA GLU A 91 -17.83 7.30 -10.38
C GLU A 91 -17.79 5.76 -10.32
N GLU A 92 -18.17 5.06 -11.39
CA GLU A 92 -18.09 3.60 -11.50
C GLU A 92 -16.67 3.07 -11.22
N TYR A 93 -15.64 3.72 -11.78
CA TYR A 93 -14.24 3.29 -11.59
C TYR A 93 -13.67 3.69 -10.23
N LEU A 94 -14.23 4.74 -9.61
CA LEU A 94 -13.90 5.12 -8.25
C LEU A 94 -14.53 4.15 -7.26
N GLN A 95 -15.75 3.71 -7.52
CA GLN A 95 -16.43 2.70 -6.71
C GLN A 95 -15.71 1.35 -6.78
N GLU A 96 -15.29 0.91 -7.97
CA GLU A 96 -14.43 -0.28 -8.10
C GLU A 96 -13.16 -0.21 -7.24
N ALA A 97 -12.57 0.98 -7.12
CA ALA A 97 -11.39 1.19 -6.30
C ALA A 97 -11.71 1.09 -4.81
N ILE A 98 -12.83 1.66 -4.36
CA ILE A 98 -13.31 1.51 -2.97
C ILE A 98 -13.61 0.05 -2.66
N ASP A 99 -14.33 -0.65 -3.54
CA ASP A 99 -14.67 -2.06 -3.38
C ASP A 99 -13.40 -2.91 -3.26
N TYR A 100 -12.36 -2.60 -4.04
CA TYR A 100 -11.06 -3.24 -3.94
C TYR A 100 -10.42 -3.00 -2.56
N PHE A 101 -10.37 -1.75 -2.09
CA PHE A 101 -9.77 -1.42 -0.80
C PHE A 101 -10.48 -2.12 0.36
N ILE A 102 -11.81 -2.16 0.34
CA ILE A 102 -12.62 -2.82 1.36
C ILE A 102 -12.42 -4.35 1.30
N THR A 103 -12.57 -4.94 0.11
CA THR A 103 -12.47 -6.40 -0.08
C THR A 103 -11.11 -6.95 0.35
N TYR A 104 -10.04 -6.19 0.10
CA TYR A 104 -8.68 -6.60 0.40
C TYR A 104 -8.10 -5.97 1.67
N HIS A 105 -8.96 -5.37 2.50
CA HIS A 105 -8.62 -4.78 3.79
C HIS A 105 -7.44 -3.78 3.76
N VAL A 106 -7.38 -2.95 2.71
CA VAL A 106 -6.33 -1.95 2.58
C VAL A 106 -6.58 -0.84 3.58
N SER A 107 -5.65 -0.66 4.53
CA SER A 107 -5.83 0.33 5.60
C SER A 107 -5.74 1.77 5.07
N PRO A 108 -6.37 2.75 5.76
CA PRO A 108 -6.19 4.16 5.43
C PRO A 108 -4.72 4.61 5.48
N GLN A 109 -3.91 3.99 6.36
CA GLN A 109 -2.48 4.28 6.49
C GLN A 109 -1.71 3.85 5.23
N ALA A 110 -2.00 2.65 4.70
CA ALA A 110 -1.42 2.20 3.44
C ALA A 110 -1.84 3.11 2.29
N LEU A 111 -3.12 3.44 2.18
CA LEU A 111 -3.62 4.34 1.13
C LEU A 111 -2.95 5.72 1.19
N TYR A 112 -2.83 6.30 2.38
CA TYR A 112 -2.14 7.56 2.58
C TYR A 112 -0.69 7.50 2.10
N ARG A 113 0.07 6.49 2.54
CA ARG A 113 1.49 6.35 2.16
C ARG A 113 1.68 6.06 0.68
N ILE A 114 0.90 5.14 0.11
CA ILE A 114 1.01 4.78 -1.30
C ILE A 114 0.66 5.99 -2.17
N ALA A 115 -0.38 6.75 -1.82
CA ALA A 115 -0.75 7.96 -2.55
C ALA A 115 0.38 9.00 -2.57
N GLN A 116 1.11 9.19 -1.45
CA GLN A 116 2.28 10.08 -1.38
C GLN A 116 3.38 9.74 -2.40
N PHE A 117 3.50 8.46 -2.77
CA PHE A 117 4.47 8.01 -3.79
C PHE A 117 3.86 7.94 -5.20
N ALA A 118 2.56 7.69 -5.31
CA ALA A 118 1.88 7.33 -6.56
C ALA A 118 1.21 8.51 -7.28
N CYS A 119 0.68 9.48 -6.53
CA CYS A 119 -0.12 10.58 -7.07
C CYS A 119 0.74 11.84 -7.20
N ILE A 120 0.52 12.62 -8.25
CA ILE A 120 1.17 13.93 -8.44
C ILE A 120 0.43 14.98 -7.59
N ASP A 121 -0.90 14.99 -7.66
CA ASP A 121 -1.80 15.78 -6.82
C ASP A 121 -2.50 14.91 -5.77
N THR A 122 -1.78 14.69 -4.68
CA THR A 122 -2.29 13.92 -3.52
C THR A 122 -3.47 14.57 -2.83
N LYS A 123 -3.60 15.91 -2.86
CA LYS A 123 -4.72 16.61 -2.21
C LYS A 123 -6.02 16.32 -2.93
N THR A 124 -6.02 16.40 -4.26
CA THR A 124 -7.18 16.03 -5.08
C THR A 124 -7.54 14.56 -4.88
N ALA A 125 -6.55 13.67 -4.91
CA ALA A 125 -6.78 12.25 -4.66
C ALA A 125 -7.42 11.98 -3.29
N PHE A 126 -6.91 12.60 -2.21
CA PHE A 126 -7.48 12.42 -0.87
C PHE A 126 -8.87 13.02 -0.72
N TYR A 127 -9.14 14.17 -1.35
CA TYR A 127 -10.46 14.79 -1.30
C TYR A 127 -11.52 13.91 -1.98
N GLU A 128 -11.24 13.39 -3.17
CA GLU A 128 -12.18 12.49 -3.87
C GLU A 128 -12.29 11.12 -3.17
N LEU A 129 -11.18 10.60 -2.63
CA LEU A 129 -11.20 9.37 -1.83
C LEU A 129 -12.07 9.53 -0.57
N ALA A 130 -12.00 10.69 0.09
CA ALA A 130 -12.83 10.98 1.26
C ALA A 130 -14.32 10.99 0.93
N LYS A 131 -14.71 11.64 -0.17
CA LYS A 131 -16.10 11.63 -0.66
C LYS A 131 -16.60 10.22 -0.94
N MET A 132 -15.80 9.41 -1.64
CA MET A 132 -16.21 8.05 -1.99
C MET A 132 -16.33 7.16 -0.75
N TYR A 133 -15.46 7.32 0.26
CA TYR A 133 -15.66 6.64 1.55
C TYR A 133 -16.91 7.12 2.29
N GLU A 134 -17.24 8.42 2.23
CA GLU A 134 -18.46 8.97 2.83
C GLU A 134 -19.73 8.41 2.17
N LEU A 135 -19.73 8.26 0.84
CA LEU A 135 -20.83 7.62 0.09
C LEU A 135 -21.00 6.13 0.40
N ASN A 136 -19.93 5.47 0.86
CA ASN A 136 -19.92 4.06 1.25
C ASN A 136 -20.10 3.84 2.76
N ASP A 137 -20.63 4.84 3.47
CA ASP A 137 -20.85 4.84 4.93
C ASP A 137 -19.58 4.62 5.79
N GLN A 138 -18.39 4.77 5.20
CA GLN A 138 -17.09 4.67 5.88
C GLN A 138 -16.64 6.03 6.44
N LYS A 139 -17.46 6.64 7.30
CA LYS A 139 -17.28 8.02 7.79
C LYS A 139 -15.96 8.24 8.53
N GLU A 140 -15.47 7.24 9.24
CA GLU A 140 -14.18 7.31 9.94
C GLU A 140 -13.01 7.45 8.95
N TYR A 141 -13.06 6.72 7.84
CA TYR A 141 -12.03 6.79 6.80
C TYR A 141 -12.13 8.09 6.01
N ALA A 142 -13.35 8.54 5.69
CA ALA A 142 -13.58 9.85 5.07
C ALA A 142 -12.97 10.99 5.90
N ALA A 143 -13.15 10.97 7.22
CA ALA A 143 -12.59 11.99 8.11
C ALA A 143 -11.06 12.05 8.08
N ILE A 144 -10.38 10.89 8.01
CA ILE A 144 -8.91 10.81 7.90
C ILE A 144 -8.43 11.53 6.63
N PHE A 145 -9.05 11.24 5.49
CA PHE A 145 -8.62 11.79 4.20
C PHE A 145 -9.00 13.27 4.02
N TYR A 146 -10.15 13.72 4.55
CA TYR A 146 -10.49 15.15 4.57
C TYR A 146 -9.51 15.98 5.41
N GLN A 147 -8.94 15.43 6.49
CA GLN A 147 -7.92 16.14 7.27
C GLN A 147 -6.61 16.29 6.49
N THR A 148 -6.27 15.31 5.66
CA THR A 148 -5.04 15.30 4.86
C THR A 148 -5.17 16.03 3.51
N SER A 149 -6.40 16.35 3.07
CA SER A 149 -6.64 17.12 1.85
C SER A 149 -6.64 18.65 2.04
N LYS A 150 -6.54 19.14 3.28
CA LYS A 150 -6.43 20.58 3.60
C LYS A 150 -5.03 21.11 3.27
#